data_AF-T0MA50-F1
#
_entry.id   AF-T0MA50-F1
#
_cell.length_a   1.000
_cell.length_b   1.000
_cell.length_c   1.000
_cell.angle_alpha   90.00
_cell.angle_beta   90.00
_cell.angle_gamma   90.00
#
_symmetry.space_group_name_H-M   'P 1'
#
loop_
_entity.id
_entity.type
_entity.pdbx_description
1 polymer ?
#
loop_
_entity_poly.entity_id
_entity_poly.type
_entity_poly.pdbx_seq_one_letter_code
_entity_poly.pdbx_strand_id
1 'polypeptide(L)'
;MSDSHDLKDAHPVTLSEVKYLLESIKERSSVDNRSASYKILKQTLNYVEKFCKISDKSLADDLRSSLFENGCNEHEIAILGSLFPQSVEEAKVMCPSLKNKDNITLNKILNILIRYE
;
A
#
# COMPACT_ATOMS: atom_id res chain seq x y z
N MET A 1 7.12 22.56 13.96
CA MET A 1 7.43 22.43 12.52
C MET A 1 8.65 21.51 12.39
N SER A 2 8.47 20.24 12.76
CA SER A 2 9.52 19.20 12.86
C SER A 2 9.15 17.94 12.07
N ASP A 3 7.89 17.77 11.69
CA ASP A 3 7.35 16.48 11.22
C ASP A 3 7.77 16.10 9.79
N SER A 4 8.40 17.02 9.04
CA SER A 4 8.80 16.78 7.65
C SER A 4 10.06 15.93 7.50
N HIS A 5 10.89 15.83 8.55
CA HIS A 5 12.16 15.12 8.47
C HIS A 5 12.01 13.62 8.75
N ASP A 6 11.10 13.24 9.65
CA ASP A 6 10.89 11.85 10.08
C ASP A 6 10.29 10.95 8.98
N LEU A 7 9.59 11.55 8.01
CA LEU A 7 8.97 10.81 6.90
C LEU A 7 9.93 10.51 5.74
N LYS A 8 11.11 11.15 5.68
CA LYS A 8 12.07 10.92 4.58
C LYS A 8 12.71 9.53 4.65
N ASP A 9 12.83 8.98 5.85
CA ASP A 9 13.40 7.65 6.11
C ASP A 9 12.31 6.60 6.39
N ALA A 10 11.03 6.97 6.23
CA ALA A 10 9.91 6.07 6.46
C ALA A 10 9.70 5.15 5.25
N HIS A 11 9.53 3.86 5.51
CA HIS A 11 9.15 2.88 4.49
C HIS A 11 7.63 2.82 4.35
N PRO A 12 7.04 3.35 3.26
CA PRO A 12 5.60 3.33 3.09
C PRO A 12 5.12 1.92 2.72
N VAL A 13 3.98 1.54 3.31
CA VAL A 13 3.37 0.22 3.17
C VAL A 13 2.01 0.31 2.49
N THR A 14 1.68 -0.69 1.68
CA THR A 14 0.36 -0.86 1.04
C THR A 14 -0.67 -1.36 2.06
N LEU A 15 -1.96 -1.20 1.76
CA LEU A 15 -3.02 -1.79 2.59
C LEU A 15 -2.84 -3.31 2.78
N SER A 16 -2.44 -4.03 1.75
CA SER A 16 -2.21 -5.48 1.81
C SER A 16 -1.04 -5.85 2.72
N GLU A 17 0.06 -5.09 2.70
CA GLU A 17 1.18 -5.27 3.63
C GLU A 17 0.77 -4.96 5.07
N VAL A 18 0.02 -3.87 5.28
CA VAL A 18 -0.50 -3.50 6.60
C VAL A 18 -1.37 -4.63 7.15
N LYS A 19 -2.22 -5.25 6.32
CA LYS A 19 -3.09 -6.36 6.74
C LYS A 19 -2.28 -7.45 7.41
N TYR A 20 -1.28 -7.96 6.69
CA TYR A 20 -0.43 -9.04 7.15
C TYR A 20 0.34 -8.66 8.43
N LEU A 21 0.85 -7.42 8.51
CA LEU A 21 1.54 -6.92 9.69
C LEU A 21 0.61 -6.86 10.92
N LEU A 22 -0.62 -6.38 10.76
CA LEU A 22 -1.59 -6.27 11.85
C LEU A 22 -2.14 -7.63 12.28
N GLU A 23 -2.38 -8.56 11.36
CA GLU A 23 -2.75 -9.95 11.66
C GLU A 23 -1.65 -10.64 12.48
N SER A 24 -0.41 -10.51 12.02
CA SER A 24 0.80 -10.97 12.71
C SER A 24 0.93 -10.42 14.14
N ILE A 25 0.64 -9.13 14.33
CA ILE A 25 0.65 -8.50 15.66
C ILE A 25 -0.45 -9.10 16.52
N LYS A 26 -1.68 -9.20 16.00
CA LYS A 26 -2.85 -9.73 16.70
C LYS A 26 -2.62 -11.17 17.19
N GLU A 27 -2.01 -12.03 16.38
CA GLU A 27 -1.69 -13.42 16.74
C GLU A 27 -0.62 -13.52 17.84
N ARG A 28 0.42 -12.67 17.80
CA ARG A 28 1.51 -12.68 18.79
C ARG A 28 1.15 -11.95 20.08
N SER A 29 0.16 -11.06 20.04
CA SER A 29 -0.18 -10.19 21.14
C SER A 29 -1.10 -10.87 22.16
N SER A 30 -0.68 -10.95 23.42
CA SER A 30 -1.57 -11.19 24.57
C SER A 30 -2.23 -9.89 25.05
N VAL A 31 -2.46 -8.93 24.14
CA VAL A 31 -2.91 -7.60 24.49
C VAL A 31 -4.31 -7.69 25.06
N ASP A 32 -4.53 -7.07 26.23
CA ASP A 32 -5.87 -7.00 26.83
C ASP A 32 -6.84 -6.38 25.82
N ASN A 33 -7.88 -7.15 25.50
CA ASN A 33 -8.96 -6.77 24.59
C ASN A 33 -9.67 -5.47 24.99
N ARG A 34 -9.50 -5.01 26.24
CA ARG A 34 -10.07 -3.76 26.76
C ARG A 34 -9.18 -2.54 26.56
N SER A 35 -7.89 -2.74 26.27
CA SER A 35 -6.93 -1.64 26.08
C SER A 35 -7.31 -0.75 24.89
N ALA A 36 -6.98 0.54 24.98
CA ALA A 36 -7.18 1.49 23.88
C ALA A 36 -6.41 1.07 22.63
N SER A 37 -5.18 0.59 22.79
CA SER A 37 -4.33 0.09 21.70
C SER A 37 -4.97 -1.09 20.95
N TYR A 38 -5.62 -2.01 21.66
CA TYR A 38 -6.36 -3.11 21.01
C TYR A 38 -7.56 -2.61 20.20
N LYS A 39 -8.29 -1.61 20.71
CA LYS A 39 -9.42 -1.01 19.98
C LYS A 39 -8.96 -0.36 18.68
N ILE A 40 -7.85 0.38 18.71
CA ILE A 40 -7.26 1.00 17.52
C ILE A 40 -6.82 -0.11 16.54
N LEU A 41 -6.06 -1.10 17.00
CA LEU A 41 -5.64 -2.24 16.18
C LEU A 41 -6.84 -2.91 15.49
N LYS A 42 -7.91 -3.19 16.24
CA LYS A 42 -9.12 -3.84 15.72
C LYS A 42 -9.82 -2.97 14.67
N GLN A 43 -9.92 -1.65 14.90
CA GLN A 43 -10.53 -0.72 13.95
C GLN A 43 -9.70 -0.60 12.67
N THR A 44 -8.37 -0.47 12.79
CA THR A 44 -7.46 -0.40 11.66
C THR A 44 -7.47 -1.71 10.86
N LEU A 45 -7.40 -2.86 11.53
CA LEU A 45 -7.47 -4.16 10.87
C LEU A 45 -8.79 -4.31 10.10
N ASN A 46 -9.93 -3.95 10.70
CA ASN A 46 -11.23 -4.01 10.01
C ASN A 46 -11.31 -3.07 8.80
N TYR A 47 -10.70 -1.88 8.88
CA TYR A 47 -10.59 -0.99 7.71
C TYR A 47 -9.77 -1.66 6.61
N VAL A 48 -8.60 -2.19 6.95
CA VAL A 48 -7.68 -2.79 5.99
C VAL A 48 -8.29 -4.06 5.37
N GLU A 49 -8.90 -4.95 6.16
CA GLU A 49 -9.60 -6.15 5.67
C GLU A 49 -10.71 -5.82 4.67
N LYS A 50 -11.36 -4.65 4.82
CA LYS A 50 -12.43 -4.21 3.93
C LYS A 50 -11.93 -3.61 2.62
N PHE A 51 -10.78 -2.94 2.63
CA PHE A 51 -10.30 -2.14 1.50
C PHE A 51 -9.05 -2.71 0.81
N CYS A 52 -8.37 -3.69 1.39
CA CYS A 52 -7.28 -4.36 0.69
C CYS A 52 -7.84 -5.14 -0.52
N LYS A 53 -7.26 -4.94 -1.71
CA LYS A 53 -7.61 -5.77 -2.88
C LYS A 53 -6.89 -7.11 -2.85
N ILE A 54 -5.62 -7.12 -2.44
CA ILE A 54 -4.82 -8.34 -2.33
C ILE A 54 -4.88 -8.84 -0.90
N SER A 55 -5.36 -10.08 -0.72
CA SER A 55 -5.41 -10.76 0.57
C SER A 55 -4.20 -11.66 0.82
N ASP A 56 -3.52 -12.12 -0.23
CA ASP A 56 -2.38 -13.03 -0.16
C ASP A 56 -1.05 -12.26 -0.05
N LYS A 57 -0.24 -12.61 0.94
CA LYS A 57 1.06 -11.97 1.19
C LYS A 57 2.03 -12.13 0.01
N SER A 58 2.10 -13.32 -0.58
CA SER A 58 3.03 -13.58 -1.68
C SER A 58 2.69 -12.74 -2.91
N LEU A 59 1.40 -12.54 -3.19
CA LEU A 59 0.94 -11.64 -4.25
C LEU A 59 1.24 -10.17 -3.94
N ALA A 60 1.15 -9.75 -2.67
CA ALA A 60 1.50 -8.38 -2.27
C ALA A 60 3.01 -8.11 -2.42
N ASP A 61 3.86 -9.07 -2.01
CA ASP A 61 5.32 -9.00 -2.16
C ASP A 61 5.73 -8.98 -3.66
N ASP A 62 5.06 -9.79 -4.48
CA ASP A 62 5.26 -9.84 -5.94
C ASP A 62 4.82 -8.55 -6.63
N LEU A 63 3.66 -7.98 -6.23
CA LEU A 63 3.22 -6.68 -6.73
C LEU A 63 4.24 -5.58 -6.41
N ARG A 64 4.73 -5.52 -5.17
CA ARG A 64 5.75 -4.53 -4.77
C ARG A 64 6.99 -4.64 -5.64
N SER A 65 7.50 -5.85 -5.80
CA SER A 65 8.70 -6.13 -6.61
C SER A 65 8.48 -5.73 -8.07
N SER A 66 7.34 -6.12 -8.65
CA SER A 66 6.96 -5.79 -10.02
C SER A 66 6.87 -4.28 -10.26
N LEU A 67 6.26 -3.53 -9.35
CA LEU A 67 6.18 -2.07 -9.48
C LEU A 67 7.55 -1.39 -9.33
N PHE A 68 8.38 -1.87 -8.40
CA PHE A 68 9.73 -1.36 -8.20
C PHE A 68 10.61 -1.56 -9.44
N GLU A 69 10.58 -2.76 -10.03
CA GLU A 69 11.31 -3.09 -11.28
C GLU A 69 10.85 -2.23 -12.47
N ASN A 70 9.60 -1.77 -12.47
CA ASN A 70 9.06 -0.86 -13.49
C ASN A 70 9.27 0.62 -13.17
N GLY A 71 10.13 0.91 -12.19
CA GLY A 71 10.63 2.25 -11.89
C GLY A 71 9.73 3.07 -10.97
N CYS A 72 8.79 2.46 -10.25
CA CYS A 72 8.06 3.15 -9.18
C CYS A 72 8.93 3.30 -7.93
N ASN A 73 8.88 4.46 -7.29
CA ASN A 73 9.48 4.62 -5.95
C ASN A 73 8.56 4.07 -4.86
N GLU A 74 9.06 3.94 -3.62
CA GLU A 74 8.29 3.31 -2.53
C GLU A 74 6.95 4.01 -2.25
N HIS A 75 6.88 5.34 -2.34
CA HIS A 75 5.62 6.07 -2.15
C HIS A 75 4.62 5.82 -3.27
N GLU A 76 5.10 5.81 -4.53
CA GLU A 76 4.27 5.48 -5.70
C GLU A 76 3.71 4.07 -5.57
N ILE A 77 4.54 3.11 -5.15
CA ILE A 77 4.12 1.72 -4.89
C ILE A 77 3.03 1.69 -3.82
N ALA A 78 3.23 2.34 -2.68
CA ALA A 78 2.27 2.32 -1.58
C ALA A 78 0.91 2.89 -1.98
N ILE A 79 0.88 3.97 -2.78
CA ILE A 79 -0.36 4.58 -3.28
C ILE A 79 -1.01 3.67 -4.32
N LEU A 80 -0.27 3.25 -5.35
CA LEU A 80 -0.79 2.46 -6.46
C LEU A 80 -1.29 1.08 -5.99
N GLY A 81 -0.51 0.40 -5.15
CA GLY A 81 -0.87 -0.90 -4.57
C GLY A 81 -1.93 -0.83 -3.47
N SER A 82 -2.40 0.36 -3.09
CA SER A 82 -3.54 0.53 -2.19
C SER A 82 -4.81 0.98 -2.90
N LEU A 83 -4.68 1.81 -3.94
CA LEU A 83 -5.82 2.45 -4.61
C LEU A 83 -6.21 1.79 -5.93
N PHE A 84 -5.27 1.13 -6.62
CA PHE A 84 -5.50 0.44 -7.89
C PHE A 84 -6.25 1.30 -8.93
N PRO A 85 -5.64 2.41 -9.38
CA PRO A 85 -6.23 3.26 -10.42
C PRO A 85 -6.50 2.47 -11.70
N GLN A 86 -7.58 2.84 -12.38
CA GLN A 86 -8.10 2.17 -13.58
C GLN A 86 -7.68 2.88 -14.88
N SER A 87 -7.08 4.07 -14.77
CA SER A 87 -6.60 4.86 -15.92
C SER A 87 -5.33 5.63 -15.60
N VAL A 88 -4.62 6.07 -16.64
CA VAL A 88 -3.39 6.87 -16.50
C VAL A 88 -3.73 8.23 -15.88
N GLU A 89 -4.88 8.79 -16.27
CA GLU A 89 -5.41 10.05 -15.75
C GLU A 89 -5.67 9.94 -14.24
N GLU A 90 -6.35 8.88 -13.80
CA GLU A 90 -6.61 8.63 -12.38
C GLU A 90 -5.32 8.46 -11.59
N ALA A 91 -4.39 7.65 -12.10
CA ALA A 91 -3.09 7.44 -11.47
C ALA A 91 -2.32 8.76 -11.28
N LYS A 92 -2.32 9.64 -12.29
CA LYS A 92 -1.68 10.98 -12.23
C LYS A 92 -2.38 11.95 -11.27
N VAL A 93 -3.70 11.80 -11.08
CA VAL A 93 -4.47 12.60 -10.13
C VAL A 93 -4.18 12.13 -8.70
N MET A 94 -4.17 10.81 -8.46
CA MET A 94 -3.90 10.22 -7.15
C MET A 94 -2.44 10.37 -6.71
N CYS A 95 -1.50 10.20 -7.64
CA CYS A 95 -0.06 10.28 -7.38
C CYS A 95 0.61 11.28 -8.35
N PRO A 96 0.67 12.58 -7.99
CA PRO A 96 1.16 13.63 -8.89
C PRO A 96 2.60 13.44 -9.40
N SER A 97 3.46 12.72 -8.69
CA SER A 97 4.83 12.41 -9.13
C SER A 97 4.87 11.61 -10.43
N LEU A 98 3.83 10.82 -10.71
CA LEU A 98 3.70 10.02 -11.93
C LEU A 98 3.54 10.87 -13.19
N LYS A 99 3.19 12.16 -13.07
CA LYS A 99 3.11 13.08 -14.22
C LYS A 99 4.44 13.25 -14.96
N ASN A 100 5.56 12.98 -14.29
CA ASN A 100 6.90 13.06 -14.87
C ASN A 100 7.30 11.79 -15.66
N LYS A 101 6.51 10.71 -15.56
CA LYS A 101 6.76 9.47 -16.29
C LYS A 101 6.05 9.50 -17.65
N ASP A 102 6.64 8.85 -18.64
CA ASP A 102 6.04 8.72 -19.96
C ASP A 102 4.80 7.81 -19.94
N ASN A 103 3.89 8.04 -20.87
CA ASN A 103 2.63 7.28 -20.93
C ASN A 103 2.85 5.79 -21.23
N ILE A 104 3.96 5.38 -21.87
CA ILE A 104 4.21 3.96 -22.16
C ILE A 104 4.53 3.25 -20.85
N THR A 105 5.39 3.82 -20.01
CA THR A 105 5.71 3.32 -18.68
C THR A 105 4.48 3.28 -17.77
N LEU A 106 3.66 4.33 -17.78
CA LEU A 106 2.43 4.36 -16.98
C LEU A 106 1.41 3.29 -17.41
N ASN A 107 1.24 3.07 -18.71
CA ASN A 107 0.39 1.98 -19.19
C ASN A 107 0.92 0.60 -18.78
N LYS A 108 2.24 0.39 -18.78
CA LYS A 108 2.83 -0.87 -18.26
C LYS A 108 2.53 -1.06 -16.78
N ILE A 109 2.70 -0.01 -15.97
CA ILE A 109 2.40 -0.04 -14.53
C ILE A 109 0.92 -0.38 -14.29
N LEU A 110 -0.01 0.23 -15.01
CA LEU A 110 -1.44 -0.08 -14.89
C LEU A 110 -1.76 -1.52 -15.30
N ASN A 111 -1.16 -2.01 -16.39
CA ASN A 111 -1.31 -3.39 -16.82
C ASN A 111 -0.78 -4.39 -15.79
N ILE A 112 0.20 -4.01 -14.97
CA ILE A 112 0.64 -4.81 -13.82
C ILE A 112 -0.47 -4.81 -12.77
N LEU A 113 -0.96 -3.65 -12.34
CA LEU A 113 -1.99 -3.53 -11.29
C LEU A 113 -3.26 -4.33 -11.61
N ILE A 114 -3.72 -4.31 -12.86
CA ILE A 114 -4.91 -5.05 -13.33
C ILE A 114 -4.77 -6.57 -13.13
N ARG A 115 -3.55 -7.11 -13.09
CA ARG A 115 -3.32 -8.56 -12.88
C ARG A 115 -3.54 -8.99 -11.43
N TYR A 116 -3.54 -8.04 -10.50
CA TYR A 116 -3.70 -8.30 -9.06
C TYR A 116 -5.03 -7.78 -8.50
N GLU A 117 -5.92 -7.30 -9.37
CA GLU A 117 -7.33 -7.01 -9.05
C GLU A 117 -8.20 -8.26 -9.20
#